data_AF-A0A949HDW4-F1
#
_entry.id   AF-A0A949HDW4-F1
#
_cell.length_a   1.000
_cell.length_b   1.000
_cell.length_c   1.000
_cell.angle_alpha   90.00
_cell.angle_beta   90.00
_cell.angle_gamma   90.00
#
_symmetry.space_group_name_H-M   'P 1'
#
loop_
_entity.id
_entity.type
_entity.pdbx_description
1 polymer ?
#
loop_
_entity_poly.entity_id
_entity_poly.type
_entity_poly.pdbx_seq_one_letter_code
_entity_poly.pdbx_strand_id
1 'polypeptide(L)' 'MLSGATIAEVGADIFERLIAVASGRPSLSEAQGIGEDEFNPWILGATM' A
#
# COMPACT_ATOMS: atom_id res chain seq x y z
N MET A 1 -0.27 27.51 -12.73
CA MET A 1 -1.01 26.26 -12.89
C MET A 1 -0.18 25.14 -12.30
N LEU A 2 -0.77 24.20 -11.56
CA LEU A 2 -0.02 23.03 -11.08
C LEU A 2 0.19 22.07 -12.26
N SER A 3 1.44 21.81 -12.63
CA SER A 3 1.81 20.78 -13.62
C SER A 3 1.92 19.43 -12.91
N GLY A 4 0.77 18.81 -12.60
CA GLY A 4 0.73 17.47 -12.03
C GLY A 4 0.95 16.39 -13.09
N ALA A 5 1.31 15.18 -12.65
CA ALA A 5 1.29 14.00 -13.50
C ALA A 5 -0.15 13.65 -13.91
N THR A 6 -0.29 13.05 -15.09
CA THR A 6 -1.55 12.51 -15.58
C THR A 6 -1.97 11.30 -14.75
N ILE A 7 -3.27 10.98 -14.76
CA ILE A 7 -3.79 9.77 -14.10
C ILE A 7 -3.11 8.50 -14.63
N ALA A 8 -2.82 8.45 -15.93
CA ALA A 8 -2.18 7.29 -16.56
C ALA A 8 -0.75 7.08 -16.04
N GLU A 9 0.03 8.16 -15.93
CA GLU A 9 1.40 8.10 -15.39
C GLU A 9 1.39 7.64 -13.93
N VAL A 10 0.53 8.24 -13.09
CA VAL A 10 0.43 7.85 -11.67
C VAL A 10 -0.06 6.40 -11.52
N GLY A 11 -0.98 5.96 -12.37
CA GLY A 11 -1.48 4.59 -12.38
C GLY A 11 -0.39 3.57 -12.70
N ALA A 12 0.45 3.85 -13.71
CA ALA A 12 1.59 3.00 -14.06
C ALA A 12 2.60 2.92 -12.91
N ASP A 13 2.93 4.05 -12.28
CA ASP A 13 3.87 4.10 -11.15
C ASP A 13 3.37 3.28 -9.94
N ILE A 14 2.07 3.35 -9.63
CA ILE A 14 1.46 2.55 -8.56
C ILE A 14 1.54 1.06 -8.90
N PHE A 15 1.20 0.69 -10.14
CA PHE A 15 1.18 -0.71 -10.57
C PHE A 15 2.56 -1.36 -10.46
N GLU A 16 3.61 -0.70 -10.95
CA GLU A 16 4.98 -1.19 -10.84
C GLU A 16 5.44 -1.31 -9.38
N ARG A 17 5.01 -0.38 -8.52
CA ARG A 17 5.27 -0.47 -7.07
C ARG A 17 4.60 -1.67 -6.42
N LEU A 18 3.36 -1.97 -6.78
CA LEU A 18 2.65 -3.14 -6.30
C LEU A 18 3.36 -4.44 -6.70
N ILE A 19 3.76 -4.57 -7.97
CA ILE A 19 4.52 -5.73 -8.45
C ILE A 19 5.81 -5.88 -7.67
N ALA A 20 6.56 -4.80 -7.48
CA ALA A 20 7.84 -4.88 -6.79
C ALA A 20 7.70 -5.28 -5.31
N VAL A 21 6.67 -4.79 -4.61
CA VAL A 21 6.37 -5.23 -3.24
C VAL A 21 6.00 -6.70 -3.22
N ALA A 22 5.11 -7.14 -4.10
CA ALA A 22 4.75 -8.55 -4.26
C ALA A 22 5.95 -9.44 -4.63
N SER A 23 6.97 -8.87 -5.29
CA SER A 23 8.22 -9.55 -5.66
C SER A 23 9.26 -9.58 -4.53
N GLY A 24 8.93 -9.10 -3.33
CA GLY A 24 9.79 -9.16 -2.15
C GLY A 24 10.50 -7.85 -1.78
N ARG A 25 10.17 -6.72 -2.42
CA ARG A 25 10.57 -5.41 -1.90
C ARG A 25 9.75 -5.12 -0.63
N PRO A 26 10.37 -4.74 0.50
CA PRO A 26 9.60 -4.34 1.67
C PRO A 26 8.67 -3.17 1.37
N SER A 27 7.44 -3.27 1.88
CA SER A 27 6.51 -2.14 1.94
C SER A 27 7.06 -1.05 2.87
N LEU A 28 6.45 0.14 2.84
CA LEU A 28 6.88 1.22 3.74
C LEU A 28 6.66 0.87 5.21
N SER A 29 5.54 0.23 5.55
CA SER A 29 5.21 -0.20 6.91
C SER A 29 6.17 -1.27 7.43
N GLU A 30 6.48 -2.27 6.61
CA GLU A 30 7.49 -3.29 6.90
C GLU A 30 8.86 -2.65 7.14
N ALA A 31 9.27 -1.70 6.29
CA ALA A 31 10.55 -0.98 6.45
C ALA A 31 10.61 -0.10 7.70
N GLN A 32 9.47 0.32 8.24
CA GLN A 32 9.37 1.07 9.50
C GLN A 32 9.13 0.15 10.72
N GLY A 33 9.08 -1.18 10.52
CA GLY A 33 8.88 -2.15 11.60
C GLY A 33 7.44 -2.23 12.11
N ILE A 34 6.46 -1.70 11.36
CA ILE A 34 5.04 -1.65 11.73
C ILE A 34 4.15 -2.46 10.76
N GLY A 35 4.73 -3.29 9.90
CA GLY A 35 3.96 -4.09 8.93
C GLY A 35 2.96 -5.05 9.61
N GLU A 36 3.38 -5.68 10.71
CA GLU A 36 2.51 -6.60 11.48
C GLU A 36 1.35 -5.86 12.18
N ASP A 37 1.55 -4.59 12.54
CA ASP A 37 0.52 -3.75 13.18
C ASP A 37 -0.61 -3.38 12.20
N GLU A 38 -0.40 -3.55 10.89
CA GLU A 38 -1.44 -3.34 9.87
C GLU A 38 -2.44 -4.50 9.78
N PHE A 39 -2.12 -5.66 10.38
CA PHE A 39 -3.00 -6.81 10.38
C PHE A 39 -4.19 -6.60 11.32
N ASN A 40 -5.27 -6.02 10.79
CA ASN A 40 -6.52 -5.79 11.51
C ASN A 40 -7.66 -6.68 10.96
N PRO A 41 -7.89 -7.87 11.54
CA PRO A 41 -8.95 -8.75 11.10
C PRO A 41 -10.32 -8.13 11.37
N TRP A 42 -11.23 -8.25 10.41
CA TRP A 42 -12.63 -7.88 10.63
C TRP A 42 -13.24 -8.74 11.73
N ILE A 43 -13.72 -8.10 12.80
CA ILE A 43 -14.45 -8.78 13.87
C ILE A 43 -15.84 -9.12 13.34
N LEU A 44 -16.10 -10.41 13.11
CA LEU A 44 -17.42 -10.91 12.76
C LEU A 44 -18.26 -11.06 14.04
N GLY A 45 -19.37 -10.30 14.14
CA GLY A 45 -20.31 -10.36 15.27
C GLY A 45 -20.53 -9.01 15.96
N ALA A 46 -21.39 -9.00 16.99
CA ALA A 46 -21.64 -7.79 17.77
C ALA A 46 -20.41 -7.47 18.66
N THR A 47 -19.95 -6.22 18.60
CA THR A 47 -18.97 -5.64 19.55
C THR A 47 -19.75 -4.92 20.66
N MET A 48 -19.27 -5.02 21.90
CA MET A 48 -19.86 -4.31 23.06
C MET A 48 -19.47 -2.84 23.10
#